data_AF-A0A3A4Q7F5-F1
#
_entry.id   AF-A0A3A4Q7F5-F1
#
_cell.length_a   1.000
_cell.length_b   1.000
_cell.length_c   1.000
_cell.angle_alpha   90.00
_cell.angle_beta   90.00
_cell.angle_gamma   90.00
#
_symmetry.space_group_name_H-M   'P 1'
#
loop_
_entity.id
_entity.type
_entity.pdbx_description
1 polymer ?
#
loop_
_entity_poly.entity_id
_entity_poly.type
_entity_poly.pdbx_seq_one_letter_code
_entity_poly.pdbx_strand_id
1 'polypeptide(L)'
;MNVLAGDISKLVLKRTVRADLGEVSLDSEMLQVLMELDGAKNLGQVSRALNMSLKQLRFVLNKLFKLNLCEAARDAIPTLDRDFFNYLSAELSRAMGPIADVVIEDEISDMGEDQSKFPAHRAAELVDMLARQILREERKVAFQQAMVKKLREIKT
;
A
#
# COMPACT_ATOMS: atom_id res chain seq x y z
N MET A 1 15.40 -8.06 -3.44
CA MET A 1 14.66 -7.22 -2.47
C MET A 1 14.16 -8.10 -1.35
N ASN A 2 14.47 -7.79 -0.08
CA ASN A 2 13.99 -8.57 1.07
C ASN A 2 12.62 -8.05 1.50
N VAL A 3 11.57 -8.40 0.75
CA VAL A 3 10.19 -7.92 0.95
C VAL A 3 9.62 -8.35 2.30
N LEU A 4 10.23 -9.35 2.95
CA LEU A 4 9.81 -9.93 4.24
C LEU A 4 10.65 -9.43 5.44
N ALA A 5 11.37 -8.32 5.29
CA ALA A 5 12.10 -7.68 6.38
C ALA A 5 11.13 -6.89 7.30
N GLY A 6 11.38 -6.89 8.62
CA GLY A 6 10.54 -6.15 9.58
C GLY A 6 9.23 -6.84 9.95
N ASP A 7 8.20 -6.05 10.28
CA ASP A 7 6.84 -6.55 10.56
C ASP A 7 6.10 -6.86 9.25
N ILE A 8 5.81 -8.14 9.04
CA ILE A 8 5.16 -8.62 7.81
C ILE A 8 3.63 -8.69 7.95
N SER A 9 3.07 -8.43 9.14
CA SER A 9 1.66 -8.69 9.44
C SER A 9 0.68 -7.94 8.52
N LYS A 10 1.09 -6.78 8.02
CA LYS A 10 0.29 -5.92 7.14
C LYS A 10 0.48 -6.20 5.65
N LEU A 11 1.47 -7.02 5.29
CA LEU A 11 1.72 -7.33 3.88
C LEU A 11 0.58 -8.19 3.32
N VAL A 12 0.22 -7.96 2.06
CA VAL A 12 -0.71 -8.81 1.31
C VAL A 12 0.09 -9.49 0.21
N LEU A 13 -0.02 -10.81 0.12
CA LEU A 13 0.65 -11.59 -0.92
C LEU A 13 -0.41 -12.32 -1.75
N LYS A 14 -0.11 -12.52 -3.02
CA LYS A 14 -0.93 -13.33 -3.94
C LYS A 14 -0.12 -14.48 -4.49
N ARG A 15 -0.78 -15.62 -4.71
CA ARG A 15 -0.18 -16.74 -5.44
C ARG A 15 0.08 -16.36 -6.90
N THR A 16 1.19 -16.83 -7.43
CA THR A 16 1.58 -16.64 -8.82
C THR A 16 1.09 -17.85 -9.62
N VAL A 17 0.16 -17.63 -10.56
CA VAL A 17 -0.30 -18.67 -11.48
C VAL A 17 0.55 -18.57 -12.73
N ARG A 18 1.52 -19.47 -12.90
CA ARG A 18 2.25 -19.61 -14.16
C ARG A 18 1.98 -20.96 -14.80
N ALA A 19 1.76 -20.95 -16.11
CA ALA A 19 1.53 -22.14 -16.91
C ALA A 19 2.82 -22.96 -17.16
N ASP A 20 4.00 -22.41 -16.81
CA ASP A 20 5.32 -23.03 -16.99
C ASP A 20 5.93 -23.61 -15.71
N LEU A 21 5.17 -23.60 -14.60
CA LEU A 21 5.55 -24.30 -13.38
C LEU A 21 5.44 -25.81 -13.67
N GLY A 22 6.58 -26.42 -13.98
CA GLY A 22 6.70 -27.88 -14.04
C GLY A 22 6.33 -28.55 -12.71
N GLU A 23 6.65 -29.83 -12.53
CA GLU A 23 6.38 -30.52 -11.27
C GLU A 23 7.22 -29.94 -10.12
N VAL A 24 6.62 -29.05 -9.32
CA VAL A 24 7.22 -28.52 -8.10
C VAL A 24 6.73 -29.35 -6.91
N SER A 25 7.68 -29.97 -6.20
CA SER A 25 7.36 -30.68 -4.95
C SER A 25 7.07 -29.67 -3.84
N LEU A 26 5.83 -29.67 -3.36
CA LEU A 26 5.35 -28.83 -2.26
C LEU A 26 4.92 -29.72 -1.10
N ASP A 27 5.35 -29.35 0.11
CA ASP A 27 4.86 -29.96 1.33
C ASP A 27 3.45 -29.40 1.67
N SER A 28 2.74 -30.11 2.54
CA SER A 28 1.36 -29.77 2.91
C SER A 28 1.24 -28.35 3.47
N GLU A 29 2.27 -27.88 4.18
CA GLU A 29 2.30 -26.54 4.79
C GLU A 29 2.43 -25.45 3.71
N MET A 30 3.31 -25.64 2.73
CA MET A 30 3.45 -24.75 1.58
C MET A 30 2.16 -24.66 0.77
N LEU A 31 1.48 -25.78 0.53
CA LEU A 31 0.19 -25.80 -0.18
C LEU A 31 -0.89 -25.04 0.58
N GLN A 32 -1.01 -25.24 1.88
CA GLN A 32 -1.98 -24.54 2.73
C GLN A 32 -1.76 -23.02 2.71
N VAL A 33 -0.51 -22.58 2.88
CA VAL A 33 -0.16 -21.16 2.79
C VAL A 33 -0.51 -20.62 1.40
N LEU A 34 -0.11 -21.30 0.33
CA LEU A 34 -0.35 -20.87 -1.04
C LEU A 34 -1.85 -20.71 -1.36
N MET A 35 -2.71 -21.60 -0.82
CA MET A 35 -4.15 -21.53 -1.00
C MET A 35 -4.79 -20.32 -0.31
N GLU A 36 -4.22 -19.86 0.80
CA GLU A 36 -4.68 -18.66 1.52
C GLU A 36 -4.12 -17.34 0.97
N LEU A 37 -3.11 -17.37 0.09
CA LEU A 37 -2.59 -16.19 -0.60
C LEU A 37 -3.48 -15.79 -1.78
N ASP A 38 -4.67 -15.30 -1.45
CA ASP A 38 -5.68 -14.82 -2.41
C ASP A 38 -5.41 -13.40 -2.93
N GLY A 39 -4.43 -12.70 -2.35
CA GLY A 39 -4.17 -11.30 -2.68
C GLY A 39 -5.16 -10.32 -2.06
N ALA A 40 -5.99 -10.74 -1.09
CA ALA A 40 -6.88 -9.86 -0.34
C ALA A 40 -6.52 -9.85 1.16
N LYS A 41 -6.20 -11.02 1.72
CA LYS A 41 -5.85 -11.16 3.14
C LYS A 41 -4.42 -10.71 3.42
N ASN A 42 -4.24 -9.90 4.46
CA ASN A 42 -2.89 -9.63 4.97
C ASN A 42 -2.31 -10.84 5.72
N LEU A 43 -0.99 -10.89 5.87
CA LEU A 43 -0.31 -12.02 6.49
C LEU A 43 -0.67 -12.22 7.96
N GLY A 44 -1.15 -11.19 8.67
CA GLY A 44 -1.73 -11.32 10.00
C GLY A 44 -3.05 -12.10 9.98
N GLN A 45 -3.91 -11.86 8.99
CA GLN A 45 -5.15 -12.61 8.77
C GLN A 45 -4.85 -14.04 8.32
N VAL A 46 -3.90 -14.24 7.40
CA VAL A 46 -3.46 -15.57 6.95
C VAL A 46 -2.89 -16.38 8.11
N SER A 47 -2.04 -15.77 8.95
CA SER A 47 -1.48 -16.38 10.16
C SER A 47 -2.57 -16.88 11.11
N ARG A 48 -3.64 -16.09 11.33
CA ARG A 48 -4.78 -16.51 12.16
C ARG A 48 -5.60 -17.61 11.50
N ALA A 49 -5.87 -17.51 10.20
CA ALA A 49 -6.66 -18.50 9.46
C ALA A 49 -6.00 -19.90 9.48
N LEU A 50 -4.68 -19.95 9.35
CA LEU A 50 -3.90 -21.18 9.37
C LEU A 50 -3.47 -21.63 10.77
N ASN A 51 -3.80 -20.85 11.81
CA ASN A 51 -3.33 -21.07 13.18
C ASN A 51 -1.79 -21.21 13.27
N MET A 52 -1.07 -20.39 12.50
CA MET A 52 0.39 -20.39 12.39
C MET A 52 0.97 -19.11 12.96
N SER A 53 2.16 -19.16 13.58
CA SER A 53 2.86 -17.94 13.99
C SER A 53 3.39 -17.15 12.78
N LEU A 54 3.51 -15.81 12.90
CA LEU A 54 4.11 -14.98 11.84
C LEU A 54 5.57 -15.36 11.52
N LYS A 55 6.30 -15.92 12.49
CA LYS A 55 7.67 -16.42 12.28
C LYS A 55 7.68 -17.68 11.40
N GLN A 56 6.76 -18.61 11.67
CA GLN A 56 6.59 -19.83 10.87
C GLN A 56 6.08 -19.50 9.47
N LEU A 57 5.06 -18.65 9.36
CA LEU A 57 4.56 -18.16 8.08
C LEU A 57 5.69 -17.52 7.25
N ARG A 58 6.55 -16.71 7.85
CA ARG A 58 7.72 -16.14 7.16
C ARG A 58 8.68 -17.19 6.61
N PHE A 59 8.90 -18.27 7.36
CA PHE A 59 9.76 -19.36 6.90
C PHE A 59 9.19 -20.04 5.66
N VAL A 60 7.88 -20.33 5.65
CA VAL A 60 7.18 -20.92 4.51
C VAL A 60 7.17 -19.96 3.31
N LEU A 61 6.85 -18.68 3.53
CA LEU A 61 6.88 -17.66 2.49
C LEU A 61 8.26 -17.52 1.85
N ASN A 62 9.35 -17.56 2.62
CA ASN A 62 10.71 -17.55 2.07
C ASN A 62 10.97 -18.72 1.12
N LYS A 63 10.40 -19.91 1.38
CA LYS A 63 10.49 -21.06 0.45
C LYS A 63 9.66 -20.79 -0.80
N LEU A 64 8.41 -20.33 -0.65
CA LEU A 64 7.51 -20.03 -1.77
C LEU A 64 8.07 -18.92 -2.69
N PHE A 65 8.72 -17.90 -2.12
CA PHE A 65 9.40 -16.85 -2.89
C PHE A 65 10.59 -17.41 -3.69
N LYS A 66 11.39 -18.31 -3.12
CA LYS A 66 12.50 -18.96 -3.86
C LYS A 66 12.01 -19.79 -5.04
N LEU A 67 10.80 -20.35 -4.91
CA LEU A 67 10.12 -21.11 -5.95
C LEU A 67 9.32 -20.21 -6.92
N ASN A 68 9.33 -18.89 -6.73
CA ASN A 68 8.55 -17.91 -7.50
C ASN A 68 7.04 -18.23 -7.54
N LEU A 69 6.50 -18.79 -6.45
CA LEU A 69 5.10 -19.21 -6.32
C LEU A 69 4.19 -18.15 -5.68
N CYS A 70 4.77 -17.13 -5.08
CA CYS A 70 4.03 -16.02 -4.50
C CYS A 70 4.75 -14.69 -4.76
N GLU A 71 3.98 -13.63 -4.84
CA GLU A 71 4.47 -12.27 -4.98
C GLU A 71 3.70 -11.32 -4.05
N ALA A 72 4.30 -10.17 -3.76
CA ALA A 72 3.56 -9.09 -3.10
C ALA A 72 2.37 -8.71 -3.97
N ALA A 73 1.17 -8.75 -3.40
CA ALA A 73 -0.03 -8.27 -4.04
C ALA A 73 0.04 -6.74 -4.03
N ARG A 74 0.85 -6.19 -4.94
CA ARG A 74 0.98 -4.74 -5.15
C ARG A 74 -0.37 -4.08 -5.48
N ASP A 75 -1.35 -4.88 -5.92
CA ASP A 75 -2.70 -4.46 -6.30
C ASP A 75 -3.74 -4.55 -5.15
N ALA A 76 -3.35 -4.97 -3.94
CA ALA A 76 -4.26 -5.21 -2.83
C ALA A 76 -4.21 -4.14 -1.73
N ILE A 77 -3.35 -3.13 -1.92
CA ILE A 77 -3.36 -1.96 -1.06
C ILE A 77 -4.46 -1.05 -1.61
N PRO A 78 -5.47 -0.66 -0.80
CA PRO A 78 -6.44 0.32 -1.22
C PRO A 78 -5.69 1.53 -1.78
N THR A 79 -5.97 1.90 -3.03
CA THR A 79 -5.34 3.07 -3.66
C THR A 79 -6.24 4.28 -3.45
N LEU A 80 -5.63 5.46 -3.45
CA LEU A 80 -6.40 6.69 -3.53
C LEU A 80 -7.13 6.76 -4.86
N ASP A 81 -8.41 7.11 -4.79
CA ASP A 81 -9.24 7.28 -5.97
C ASP A 81 -9.03 8.67 -6.59
N ARG A 82 -9.58 8.84 -7.80
CA ARG A 82 -9.50 10.12 -8.51
C ARG A 82 -10.19 11.24 -7.74
N ASP A 83 -11.25 10.92 -6.99
CA ASP A 83 -12.01 11.88 -6.22
C ASP A 83 -11.17 12.47 -5.07
N PHE A 84 -10.33 11.66 -4.43
CA PHE A 84 -9.36 12.15 -3.46
C PHE A 84 -8.36 13.12 -4.10
N PHE A 85 -7.76 12.76 -5.24
CA PHE A 85 -6.78 13.62 -5.90
C PHE A 85 -7.39 14.92 -6.44
N ASN A 86 -8.61 14.87 -6.97
CA ASN A 86 -9.35 16.07 -7.38
C ASN A 86 -9.60 17.00 -6.18
N TYR A 87 -9.97 16.44 -5.04
CA TYR A 87 -10.16 17.21 -3.81
C TYR A 87 -8.85 17.80 -3.28
N LEU A 88 -7.78 16.99 -3.26
CA LEU A 88 -6.44 17.39 -2.84
C LEU A 88 -5.92 18.55 -3.70
N SER A 89 -6.01 18.42 -5.03
CA SER A 89 -5.63 19.47 -5.99
C SER A 89 -6.42 20.76 -5.76
N ALA A 90 -7.75 20.67 -5.56
CA ALA A 90 -8.59 21.83 -5.32
C ALA A 90 -8.20 22.57 -4.03
N GLU A 91 -7.99 21.83 -2.93
CA GLU A 91 -7.62 22.44 -1.64
C GLU A 91 -6.19 23.00 -1.66
N LEU A 92 -5.24 22.30 -2.29
CA LEU A 92 -3.87 22.82 -2.42
C LEU A 92 -3.81 24.03 -3.36
N SER A 93 -4.62 24.04 -4.43
CA SER A 93 -4.74 25.18 -5.34
C SER A 93 -5.28 26.43 -4.63
N ARG A 94 -6.19 26.28 -3.66
CA ARG A 94 -6.62 27.42 -2.81
C ARG A 94 -5.46 27.97 -1.98
N ALA A 95 -4.53 27.11 -1.55
CA ALA A 95 -3.39 27.49 -0.75
C ALA A 95 -2.26 28.13 -1.57
N MET A 96 -1.87 27.49 -2.69
CA MET A 96 -0.65 27.76 -3.45
C MET A 96 -0.90 28.27 -4.88
N GLY A 97 -2.14 28.21 -5.38
CA GLY A 97 -2.49 28.59 -6.75
C GLY A 97 -2.24 27.46 -7.75
N PRO A 98 -2.13 27.78 -9.06
CA PRO A 98 -2.11 26.78 -10.14
C PRO A 98 -0.87 25.87 -10.16
N ILE A 99 0.14 26.15 -9.33
CA ILE A 99 1.33 25.29 -9.17
C ILE A 99 1.03 24.01 -8.36
N ALA A 100 -0.14 23.93 -7.71
CA ALA A 100 -0.51 22.83 -6.83
C ALA A 100 -0.38 21.44 -7.50
N ASP A 101 -0.82 21.30 -8.74
CA ASP A 101 -0.77 20.00 -9.44
C ASP A 101 0.67 19.54 -9.66
N VAL A 102 1.57 20.46 -10.03
CA VAL A 102 3.01 20.16 -10.19
C VAL A 102 3.63 19.74 -8.86
N VAL A 103 3.31 20.45 -7.77
CA VAL A 103 3.81 20.10 -6.42
C VAL A 103 3.30 18.73 -5.98
N ILE A 104 2.06 18.37 -6.30
CA ILE A 104 1.51 17.04 -5.99
C ILE A 104 2.25 15.95 -6.77
N GLU A 105 2.47 16.15 -8.06
CA GLU A 105 3.21 15.20 -8.90
C GLU A 105 4.65 15.02 -8.41
N ASP A 106 5.34 16.11 -8.09
CA ASP A 106 6.73 16.09 -7.59
C ASP A 106 6.81 15.32 -6.26
N GLU A 107 5.94 15.60 -5.30
CA GLU A 107 5.93 14.92 -4.00
C GLU A 107 5.59 13.43 -4.12
N ILE A 108 4.65 13.06 -5.00
CA ILE A 108 4.33 11.65 -5.28
C ILE A 108 5.54 10.92 -5.87
N SER A 109 6.22 11.57 -6.81
CA SER A 109 7.44 11.04 -7.44
C SER A 109 8.58 10.89 -6.43
N ASP A 110 8.78 11.86 -5.54
CA ASP A 110 9.77 11.82 -4.46
C ASP A 110 9.49 10.71 -3.44
N MET A 111 8.21 10.38 -3.23
CA MET A 111 7.77 9.23 -2.43
C MET A 111 8.00 7.88 -3.14
N GLY A 112 8.42 7.89 -4.41
CA GLY A 112 8.64 6.71 -5.25
C GLY A 112 7.35 6.02 -5.71
N GLU A 113 6.23 6.75 -5.73
CA GLU A 113 4.90 6.23 -6.03
C GLU A 113 4.38 6.79 -7.36
N ASP A 114 3.27 6.24 -7.84
CA ASP A 114 2.54 6.73 -9.00
C ASP A 114 1.13 7.18 -8.56
N GLN A 115 0.67 8.34 -9.05
CA GLN A 115 -0.64 8.89 -8.68
C GLN A 115 -1.79 7.91 -8.97
N SER A 116 -1.72 7.14 -10.06
CA SER A 116 -2.74 6.16 -10.44
C SER A 116 -2.81 4.94 -9.52
N LYS A 117 -1.77 4.73 -8.71
CA LYS A 117 -1.63 3.55 -7.82
C LYS A 117 -1.25 3.95 -6.39
N PHE A 118 -1.49 5.22 -6.03
CA PHE A 118 -0.96 5.75 -4.79
C PHE A 118 -1.58 5.03 -3.58
N PRO A 119 -0.78 4.47 -2.65
CA PRO A 119 -1.30 3.73 -1.51
C PRO A 119 -2.11 4.59 -0.52
N ALA A 120 -3.37 4.24 -0.23
CA ALA A 120 -4.24 5.00 0.67
C ALA A 120 -3.72 5.09 2.11
N HIS A 121 -2.94 4.10 2.57
CA HIS A 121 -2.32 4.15 3.90
C HIS A 121 -1.22 5.23 4.02
N ARG A 122 -0.63 5.66 2.90
CA ARG A 122 0.34 6.76 2.82
C ARG A 122 -0.31 8.12 2.55
N ALA A 123 -1.63 8.19 2.43
CA ALA A 123 -2.34 9.44 2.15
C ALA A 123 -2.09 10.52 3.22
N ALA A 124 -1.96 10.12 4.49
CA ALA A 124 -1.63 11.06 5.57
C ALA A 124 -0.19 11.61 5.45
N GLU A 125 0.75 10.78 4.97
CA GLU A 125 2.14 11.18 4.74
C GLU A 125 2.21 12.22 3.60
N LEU A 126 1.53 11.95 2.47
CA LEU A 126 1.42 12.89 1.36
C LEU A 126 0.84 14.24 1.78
N VAL A 127 -0.25 14.24 2.56
CA VAL A 127 -0.86 15.48 3.07
C VAL A 127 0.10 16.26 3.96
N ASP A 128 0.88 15.59 4.82
CA ASP A 128 1.85 16.28 5.67
C ASP A 128 3.00 16.89 4.86
N MET A 129 3.50 16.18 3.84
CA MET A 129 4.54 16.70 2.94
C MET A 129 4.03 17.94 2.18
N LEU A 130 2.85 17.87 1.59
CA LEU A 130 2.23 19.00 0.88
C LEU A 130 1.95 20.19 1.79
N ALA A 131 1.53 19.94 3.04
CA ALA A 131 1.31 21.01 4.00
C ALA A 131 2.60 21.80 4.34
N ARG A 132 3.78 21.17 4.26
CA ARG A 132 5.07 21.83 4.48
C ARG A 132 5.46 22.76 3.32
N GLN A 133 4.92 22.53 2.12
CA GLN A 133 5.13 23.39 0.96
C GLN A 133 4.33 24.70 1.04
N ILE A 134 3.33 24.78 1.90
CA ILE A 134 2.49 25.98 2.06
C ILE A 134 3.18 26.98 2.98
N LEU A 135 3.64 28.11 2.41
CA LEU A 135 4.34 29.18 3.15
C LEU A 135 3.45 29.97 4.13
N ARG A 136 2.15 30.11 3.82
CA ARG A 136 1.21 30.92 4.63
C ARG A 136 0.54 30.04 5.67
N GLU A 137 0.87 30.23 6.95
CA GLU A 137 0.41 29.37 8.03
C GLU A 137 -1.12 29.27 8.12
N GLU A 138 -1.85 30.37 7.94
CA GLU A 138 -3.33 30.35 7.92
C GLU A 138 -3.90 29.43 6.84
N ARG A 139 -3.29 29.43 5.65
CA ARG A 139 -3.70 28.56 4.53
C ARG A 139 -3.30 27.12 4.76
N LYS A 140 -2.14 26.90 5.37
CA LYS A 140 -1.65 25.57 5.74
C LYS A 140 -2.59 24.89 6.74
N VAL A 141 -3.00 25.62 7.79
CA VAL A 141 -3.96 25.10 8.78
C VAL A 141 -5.31 24.77 8.13
N ALA A 142 -5.81 25.64 7.26
CA ALA A 142 -7.06 25.38 6.53
C ALA A 142 -6.96 24.12 5.64
N PHE A 143 -5.87 23.98 4.89
CA PHE A 143 -5.59 22.80 4.07
C PHE A 143 -5.54 21.51 4.91
N GLN A 144 -4.79 21.52 6.02
CA GLN A 144 -4.69 20.36 6.90
C GLN A 144 -6.04 19.96 7.48
N GLN A 145 -6.87 20.92 7.91
CA GLN A 145 -8.21 20.64 8.43
C GLN A 145 -9.12 20.01 7.37
N ALA A 146 -9.10 20.55 6.15
CA ALA A 146 -9.84 20.01 5.01
C ALA A 146 -9.42 18.57 4.70
N MET A 147 -8.12 18.32 4.62
CA MET A 147 -7.58 17.00 4.31
C MET A 147 -7.78 15.99 5.43
N VAL A 148 -7.71 16.39 6.71
CA VAL A 148 -8.03 15.50 7.84
C VAL A 148 -9.49 15.02 7.77
N LYS A 149 -10.41 15.90 7.36
CA LYS A 149 -11.81 15.51 7.14
C LYS A 149 -11.91 14.48 6.01
N LYS A 150 -11.25 14.73 4.87
CA LYS A 150 -11.24 13.80 3.72
C LYS A 150 -10.61 12.45 4.05
N LEU A 151 -9.50 12.43 4.78
CA LEU A 151 -8.81 11.20 5.21
C LEU A 151 -9.67 10.31 6.11
N ARG A 152 -10.64 10.88 6.86
CA ARG A 152 -11.58 10.10 7.65
C ARG A 152 -12.60 9.36 6.79
N GLU A 153 -12.94 9.89 5.61
CA GLU A 153 -13.87 9.25 4.66
C GLU A 153 -13.25 8.00 4.02
N ILE A 154 -11.92 7.98 3.85
CA ILE A 154 -11.16 6.85 3.26
C ILE A 154 -11.10 5.62 4.17
N LYS A 155 -11.42 5.77 5.47
CA LYS A 155 -11.35 4.68 6.46
C LYS A 155 -12.61 3.79 6.53
N THR A 156 -13.51 3.89 5.56
CA THR A 156 -14.75 3.10 5.50
C THR A 156 -14.68 2.11 4.34
#